data_AF-A0A3N5VD97-F1
#
_entry.id   AF-A0A3N5VD97-F1
#
_cell.length_a   1.000
_cell.length_b   1.000
_cell.length_c   1.000
_cell.angle_alpha   90.00
_cell.angle_beta   90.00
_cell.angle_gamma   90.00
#
_symmetry.space_group_name_H-M   'P 1'
#
loop_
_entity.id
_entity.type
_entity.pdbx_description
1 polymer ?
#
loop_
_entity_poly.entity_id
_entity_poly.type
_entity_poly.pdbx_seq_one_letter_code
_entity_poly.pdbx_strand_id
1 'polypeptide(L)' 'DVNIRVGLTFMKTLLQRFDQNLDLSLAAYNAGPTRVVEAGYQVPPIRQTQEYVKRVKEAMNEYGPLYWHD' A
#
# COMPACT_ATOMS: atom_id res chain seq x y z
N ASP A 1 18.45 8.60 3.07
CA ASP A 1 18.25 8.16 1.67
C ASP A 1 18.06 6.66 1.44
N VAL A 2 18.64 5.77 2.25
CA VAL A 2 18.44 4.30 2.10
C VAL A 2 17.00 3.87 2.44
N ASN A 3 16.41 4.42 3.50
CA ASN A 3 15.08 4.01 3.99
C ASN A 3 13.96 4.23 2.96
N ILE A 4 13.92 5.41 2.33
CA ILE A 4 12.93 5.74 1.29
C ILE A 4 13.09 4.81 0.08
N ARG A 5 14.31 4.61 -0.42
CA ARG A 5 14.57 3.75 -1.59
C ARG A 5 14.17 2.30 -1.33
N VAL A 6 14.49 1.77 -0.14
CA VAL A 6 14.10 0.42 0.26
C VAL A 6 12.58 0.30 0.38
N GLY A 7 11.91 1.28 0.99
CA GLY A 7 10.46 1.33 1.07
C GLY A 7 9.79 1.34 -0.30
N LEU A 8 10.29 2.16 -1.24
CA LEU A 8 9.79 2.23 -2.62
C LEU A 8 10.03 0.92 -3.39
N THR A 9 11.20 0.31 -3.22
CA THR A 9 11.52 -0.97 -3.86
C THR A 9 10.59 -2.07 -3.34
N PHE A 10 10.37 -2.11 -2.03
CA PHE A 10 9.45 -3.07 -1.43
C PHE A 10 8.01 -2.85 -1.90
N MET A 11 7.55 -1.60 -1.94
CA MET A 11 6.22 -1.26 -2.47
C MET A 11 6.05 -1.71 -3.93
N LYS A 12 7.08 -1.49 -4.78
CA LYS A 12 7.06 -1.97 -6.17
C LYS A 12 6.90 -3.49 -6.25
N THR A 13 7.62 -4.24 -5.42
CA THR A 13 7.49 -5.71 -5.36
C THR A 13 6.09 -6.14 -4.92
N LEU A 14 5.48 -5.42 -3.96
CA LEU A 14 4.11 -5.72 -3.51
C LEU A 14 3.09 -5.42 -4.61
N LEU A 15 3.21 -4.30 -5.32
CA LEU A 15 2.36 -3.98 -6.47
C LEU A 15 2.44 -5.06 -7.56
N GLN A 16 3.63 -5.59 -7.84
CA GLN A 16 3.79 -6.70 -8.78
C GLN A 16 3.14 -7.99 -8.24
N ARG A 17 3.28 -8.27 -6.94
CA ARG A 17 2.73 -9.48 -6.32
C ARG A 17 1.20 -9.49 -6.26
N PHE A 18 0.57 -8.33 -6.12
CA PHE A 18 -0.87 -8.19 -5.98
C PHE A 18 -1.53 -7.59 -7.22
N ASP A 19 -0.99 -7.84 -8.42
CA ASP A 19 -1.58 -7.46 -9.71
C ASP A 19 -1.95 -5.97 -9.82
N GLN A 20 -1.05 -5.10 -9.33
CA GLN A 20 -1.24 -3.65 -9.24
C GLN A 20 -2.43 -3.21 -8.36
N ASN A 21 -3.00 -4.11 -7.56
CA ASN A 21 -4.01 -3.77 -6.58
C ASN A 21 -3.39 -2.97 -5.45
N LEU A 22 -3.63 -1.65 -5.48
CA LEU A 22 -3.08 -0.70 -4.52
C LEU A 22 -3.52 -1.02 -3.08
N ASP A 23 -4.78 -1.40 -2.87
CA ASP A 23 -5.32 -1.64 -1.52
C ASP A 23 -4.64 -2.86 -0.88
N LEU A 24 -4.47 -3.94 -1.63
CA LEU A 24 -3.76 -5.14 -1.17
C LEU A 24 -2.26 -4.87 -0.96
N SER A 25 -1.65 -4.06 -1.81
CA SER A 25 -0.23 -3.70 -1.71
C SER A 25 0.05 -2.85 -0.47
N LEU A 26 -0.80 -1.85 -0.20
CA LEU A 26 -0.72 -1.03 1.01
C LEU A 26 -0.99 -1.85 2.27
N ALA A 27 -2.00 -2.74 2.23
CA ALA A 27 -2.28 -3.65 3.34
C ALA A 27 -1.10 -4.58 3.62
N ALA A 28 -0.47 -5.14 2.58
CA ALA A 28 0.69 -6.01 2.70
C ALA A 28 1.95 -5.27 3.18
N TYR A 29 2.13 -4.01 2.80
CA TYR A 29 3.23 -3.18 3.31
C TYR A 29 3.12 -2.96 4.82
N ASN A 30 1.90 -2.79 5.33
CA ASN A 30 1.63 -2.55 6.75
C ASN A 30 1.56 -3.84 7.60
N ALA A 31 0.80 -4.85 7.15
CA ALA A 31 0.49 -6.06 7.92
C ALA A 31 1.37 -7.26 7.53
N GLY A 32 2.12 -7.15 6.43
CA GLY A 32 2.86 -8.24 5.81
C GLY A 32 2.00 -8.98 4.76
N PRO A 33 2.60 -9.44 3.65
CA PRO A 33 1.88 -10.07 2.55
C PRO A 33 1.22 -11.41 2.93
N THR A 34 1.80 -12.14 3.89
CA THR A 34 1.22 -13.40 4.38
C THR A 34 -0.18 -13.18 4.95
N ARG A 35 -0.39 -12.10 5.73
CA ARG A 35 -1.72 -11.79 6.31
C ARG A 35 -2.77 -11.47 5.25
N VAL A 36 -2.37 -10.84 4.15
CA VAL A 36 -3.27 -10.55 3.02
C VAL A 36 -3.65 -11.83 2.28
N VAL A 37 -2.71 -12.76 2.11
CA VAL A 37 -2.97 -14.07 1.51
C VAL A 37 -3.88 -14.92 2.41
N GLU A 38 -3.60 -14.97 3.72
CA GLU A 38 -4.43 -15.67 4.70
C GLU A 38 -5.85 -15.08 4.82
N ALA A 39 -5.99 -13.77 4.58
CA ALA A 39 -7.28 -13.10 4.48
C ALA A 39 -8.00 -13.34 3.14
N GLY A 40 -7.49 -14.22 2.27
CA GLY A 40 -8.10 -14.54 0.98
C GLY A 40 -7.97 -13.42 -0.05
N TYR A 41 -6.81 -12.74 -0.09
CA TYR A 41 -6.55 -11.58 -0.95
C TYR A 41 -7.51 -10.41 -0.69
N GLN A 42 -7.73 -10.13 0.59
CA GLN A 42 -8.51 -8.99 1.07
C GLN A 42 -7.68 -8.15 2.04
N VAL A 43 -8.08 -6.89 2.26
CA VAL A 43 -7.54 -6.09 3.36
C VAL A 43 -7.93 -6.79 4.68
N PRO A 44 -6.95 -7.23 5.50
CA PRO A 44 -7.26 -7.97 6.72
C PRO A 44 -8.16 -7.14 7.67
N PRO A 45 -8.99 -7.80 8.51
CA PRO A 45 -9.83 -7.13 9.51
C PRO A 45 -9.01 -6.63 10.71
N ILE A 46 -7.91 -5.94 10.43
CA ILE A 46 -7.00 -5.33 11.39
C ILE A 46 -7.22 -3.82 11.29
N ARG A 47 -7.80 -3.23 12.34
CA ARG A 47 -8.19 -1.82 12.36
C ARG A 47 -7.05 -0.88 11.93
N GLN A 48 -5.84 -1.10 12.44
CA GLN A 48 -4.66 -0.31 12.06
C GLN A 48 -4.37 -0.39 10.55
N THR A 49 -4.48 -1.58 9.95
CA THR A 49 -4.21 -1.79 8.53
C THR A 49 -5.25 -1.12 7.66
N GLN A 50 -6.53 -1.23 8.02
CA GLN A 50 -7.62 -0.53 7.33
C GLN A 50 -7.45 1.00 7.40
N GLU A 51 -7.12 1.53 8.59
CA GLU A 51 -6.82 2.94 8.79
C GLU A 51 -5.59 3.40 7.99
N TYR A 52 -4.54 2.57 7.92
CA TYR A 52 -3.34 2.85 7.13
C TYR A 52 -3.65 2.96 5.64
N VAL A 53 -4.35 1.97 5.07
CA VAL A 53 -4.74 1.97 3.65
C VAL A 53 -5.56 3.22 3.34
N LYS A 54 -6.55 3.55 4.19
CA LYS A 54 -7.38 4.74 4.03
C LYS A 54 -6.54 6.03 4.00
N ARG A 55 -5.69 6.24 5.02
CA ARG A 55 -4.89 7.47 5.16
C ARG A 55 -3.92 7.68 4.00
N VAL A 56 -3.28 6.61 3.52
CA VAL A 56 -2.35 6.72 2.38
C VAL A 56 -3.09 7.11 1.11
N LYS A 57 -4.26 6.54 0.84
CA LYS A 57 -5.08 6.91 -0.32
C LYS A 57 -5.60 8.34 -0.24
N GLU A 58 -6.02 8.78 0.94
CA GLU A 58 -6.41 10.18 1.17
C GLU A 58 -5.25 11.13 0.86
N ALA A 59 -4.05 10.84 1.38
CA ALA A 59 -2.86 11.61 1.05
C ALA A 59 -2.54 11.58 -0.45
N MET A 60 -2.63 10.42 -1.12
CA MET A 60 -2.41 10.33 -2.56
C MET A 60 -3.39 11.18 -3.37
N ASN A 61 -4.65 11.29 -2.94
CA ASN A 61 -5.64 12.14 -3.59
C ASN A 61 -5.39 13.63 -3.33
N GLU A 62 -4.86 13.99 -2.15
CA GLU A 62 -4.48 15.35 -1.81
C GLU A 62 -3.25 15.81 -2.59
N TYR A 63 -2.21 14.97 -2.66
CA TYR A 63 -0.95 15.30 -3.32
C TYR A 63 -0.94 14.99 -4.83
N GLY A 64 -1.76 14.07 -5.33
CA GLY A 64 -1.79 13.69 -6.74
C GLY A 64 -1.99 14.89 -7.68
N PRO A 65 -3.06 15.68 -7.52
CA PRO A 65 -3.30 16.86 -8.35
C PRO A 65 -2.20 17.92 -8.26
N LEU A 66 -1.45 17.99 -7.15
CA LEU A 66 -0.35 18.95 -6.98
C LEU A 66 0.89 18.61 -7.81
N TYR A 67 1.08 17.35 -8.21
CA TYR A 67 2.28 16.87 -8.92
C TYR A 67 2.01 16.31 -10.32
N TRP A 68 0.75 16.14 -10.73
CA TRP A 68 0.36 15.59 -12.04
C TRP A 68 -0.29 16.61 -13.00
N HIS A 69 -0.05 17.90 -12.79
CA HIS A 69 -0.32 18.94 -13.79
C HIS A 69 1.00 19.40 -14.39
N ASP A 70 1.46 18.72 -15.44
CA ASP A 70 2.36 19.20 -16.50
C ASP A 70 2.29 18.23 -17.70
#